data_AF-A0A527D8Q7-F1
#
_entry.id   AF-A0A527D8Q7-F1
#
_cell.length_a   1.000
_cell.length_b   1.000
_cell.length_c   1.000
_cell.angle_alpha   90.00
_cell.angle_beta   90.00
_cell.angle_gamma   90.00
#
_symmetry.space_group_name_H-M   'P 1'
#
loop_
_entity.id
_entity.type
_entity.pdbx_description
1 polymer ?
#
loop_
_entity_poly.entity_id
_entity_poly.type
_entity_poly.pdbx_seq_one_letter_code
_entity_poly.pdbx_strand_id
1 'polypeptide(L)'
;MLLLFYMPIAIAVVFFVILPLVVFIVVAWTRNSPIQQGSALAFVPLAVIVGIGFNSASGTLHGRQANGEMRSEYLKRTIDNPVGKVGYLVLAGRGGNCREECIDVLLNGIANSFSYGTVGWETKDILTVGQVNRLAKLSECSDETAKHTLGYLQSEGIFDACVVEAPAGILDAALLIGGDDQDRMRVVRKYGPQMVAVAQPVINGKIGPEMVRWEYGELPYSGTRVGAAFRPRDFIRALTGINTDRLGELKDLTIAQRIDRIYAEIGKSPLMLYPVFNFLGKTPGTGYLPARIEALDTASSGKLREIGKAICQRSPKVRNFAGGPPEIDCVVGYNQSVKTMFPKIAEKLNLPVDQSAL
;
A
#
# COMPACT_ATOMS: atom_id res chain seq x y z
N MET A 1 4.23 -12.41 -18.12
CA MET A 1 5.48 -12.35 -18.91
C MET A 1 5.51 -13.33 -20.10
N LEU A 2 4.85 -14.50 -20.02
CA LEU A 2 4.79 -15.49 -21.13
C LEU A 2 4.07 -14.99 -22.39
N LEU A 3 2.99 -14.21 -22.27
CA LEU A 3 2.19 -13.73 -23.43
C LEU A 3 2.93 -12.74 -24.37
N LEU A 4 3.90 -11.98 -23.86
CA LEU A 4 4.71 -11.05 -24.66
C LEU A 4 5.76 -11.77 -25.51
N PHE A 5 6.17 -12.97 -25.12
CA PHE A 5 7.16 -13.78 -25.87
C PHE A 5 6.53 -14.62 -26.98
N TYR A 6 5.27 -15.07 -26.83
CA TYR A 6 4.61 -15.90 -27.84
C TYR A 6 3.88 -15.10 -28.93
N MET A 7 3.53 -13.84 -28.69
CA MET A 7 2.91 -12.97 -29.70
C MET A 7 3.78 -12.76 -30.95
N PRO A 8 5.08 -12.43 -30.85
CA PRO A 8 5.96 -12.31 -32.03
C PRO A 8 6.13 -13.65 -32.74
N ILE A 9 6.19 -14.76 -31.99
CA ILE A 9 6.36 -16.11 -32.53
C ILE A 9 5.08 -16.53 -33.28
N ALA A 10 3.89 -16.27 -32.73
CA ALA A 10 2.63 -16.58 -33.39
C ALA A 10 2.44 -15.74 -34.66
N ILE A 11 2.80 -14.46 -34.63
CA ILE A 11 2.77 -13.59 -35.82
C ILE A 11 3.79 -14.08 -36.86
N ALA A 12 5.01 -14.45 -36.44
CA ALA A 12 6.03 -14.99 -37.34
C ALA A 12 5.60 -16.33 -37.96
N VAL A 13 4.99 -17.24 -37.20
CA VAL A 13 4.47 -18.51 -37.73
C VAL A 13 3.35 -18.28 -38.74
N VAL A 14 2.44 -17.34 -38.48
CA VAL A 14 1.38 -17.00 -39.43
C VAL A 14 1.96 -16.43 -40.73
N PHE A 15 2.91 -15.49 -40.65
CA PHE A 15 3.44 -14.81 -41.85
C PHE A 15 4.50 -15.61 -42.61
N PHE A 16 5.35 -16.38 -41.93
CA PHE A 16 6.46 -17.10 -42.55
C PHE A 16 6.19 -18.59 -42.78
N VAL A 17 5.17 -19.17 -42.14
CA VAL A 17 4.85 -20.59 -42.30
C VAL A 17 3.46 -20.78 -42.90
N ILE A 18 2.41 -20.21 -42.30
CA ILE A 18 1.03 -20.45 -42.76
C ILE A 18 0.74 -19.70 -44.07
N LEU A 19 1.11 -18.42 -44.17
CA LEU A 19 0.88 -17.63 -45.38
C LEU A 19 1.58 -18.23 -46.61
N PRO A 20 2.87 -18.62 -46.57
CA PRO A 20 3.54 -19.22 -47.71
C PRO A 20 3.01 -20.61 -48.04
N LEU A 21 2.59 -21.39 -47.03
CA LEU A 21 1.98 -22.70 -47.23
C LEU A 21 0.62 -22.58 -47.94
N VAL A 22 -0.22 -21.62 -47.55
CA VAL A 22 -1.51 -21.35 -48.22
C VAL A 22 -1.27 -20.85 -49.65
N VAL A 23 -0.30 -19.94 -49.86
CA VAL A 23 0.08 -19.49 -51.20
C VAL A 23 0.59 -20.67 -52.05
N PHE A 24 1.42 -21.56 -51.50
CA PHE A 24 1.94 -22.73 -52.18
C PHE A 24 0.84 -23.73 -52.56
N ILE A 25 -0.09 -24.02 -51.63
CA ILE A 25 -1.24 -24.90 -51.86
C ILE A 25 -2.14 -24.33 -52.96
N VAL A 26 -2.42 -23.02 -52.93
CA VAL A 26 -3.26 -22.34 -53.93
C VAL A 26 -2.57 -22.33 -55.30
N VAL A 27 -1.27 -22.02 -55.38
CA VAL A 27 -0.50 -22.04 -56.64
C VAL A 27 -0.38 -23.45 -57.23
N ALA A 28 -0.25 -24.47 -56.39
CA ALA A 28 -0.23 -25.87 -56.82
C ALA A 28 -1.59 -26.33 -57.36
N TRP A 29 -2.70 -25.84 -56.79
CA TRP A 29 -4.06 -26.14 -57.24
C TRP A 29 -4.46 -25.39 -58.53
N THR A 30 -3.95 -24.18 -58.76
CA THR A 30 -4.32 -23.33 -59.90
C THR A 30 -3.34 -23.39 -61.07
N ARG A 31 -2.51 -24.44 -61.15
CA ARG A 31 -1.36 -24.54 -62.06
C ARG A 31 -1.69 -24.50 -63.57
N ASN A 32 -2.96 -24.68 -63.94
CA ASN A 32 -3.42 -24.74 -65.34
C ASN A 32 -4.14 -23.48 -65.84
N SER A 33 -4.20 -22.39 -65.07
CA SER A 33 -4.82 -21.13 -65.55
C SER A 33 -4.09 -19.88 -65.02
N PRO A 34 -3.47 -19.06 -65.88
CA PRO A 34 -2.75 -17.85 -65.47
C PRO A 34 -3.68 -16.78 -64.87
N ILE A 35 -4.98 -16.82 -65.17
CA ILE A 35 -5.98 -15.90 -64.61
C ILE A 35 -6.27 -16.22 -63.13
N GLN A 36 -6.22 -17.50 -62.74
CA GLN A 36 -6.48 -17.92 -61.35
C GLN A 36 -5.31 -17.63 -60.40
N GLN A 37 -4.06 -17.61 -60.91
CA GLN A 37 -2.88 -17.24 -60.14
C GLN A 37 -2.86 -15.74 -59.77
N GLY A 38 -3.32 -14.87 -60.67
CA GLY A 38 -3.42 -13.42 -60.42
C GLY A 38 -4.44 -13.07 -59.33
N SER A 39 -5.58 -13.78 -59.29
CA SER A 39 -6.59 -13.60 -58.24
C SER A 39 -6.10 -14.05 -56.87
N ALA A 40 -5.33 -15.14 -56.76
CA ALA A 40 -4.82 -15.63 -55.47
C ALA A 40 -3.82 -14.67 -54.81
N LEU A 41 -2.98 -13.99 -55.60
CA LEU A 41 -2.04 -12.96 -55.12
C LEU A 41 -2.72 -11.66 -54.70
N ALA A 42 -3.89 -11.33 -55.27
CA ALA A 42 -4.66 -10.13 -54.89
C ALA A 42 -5.44 -10.30 -53.58
N PHE A 43 -5.77 -11.54 -53.17
CA PHE A 43 -6.52 -11.80 -51.94
C PHE A 43 -5.69 -11.63 -50.66
N VAL A 44 -4.37 -11.84 -50.71
CA VAL A 44 -3.50 -11.73 -49.53
C VAL A 44 -3.35 -10.27 -49.04
N PRO A 45 -3.07 -9.27 -49.90
CA PRO A 45 -3.12 -7.87 -49.52
C PRO A 45 -4.52 -7.45 -49.03
N LEU A 46 -5.58 -7.95 -49.66
CA LEU A 46 -6.96 -7.60 -49.30
C LEU A 46 -7.33 -8.12 -47.90
N ALA A 47 -6.95 -9.36 -47.56
CA ALA A 47 -7.18 -9.93 -46.24
C ALA A 47 -6.39 -9.21 -45.14
N VAL A 48 -5.15 -8.77 -45.45
CA VAL A 48 -4.34 -7.94 -44.55
C VAL A 48 -4.96 -6.55 -44.36
N ILE A 49 -5.44 -5.91 -45.43
CA ILE A 49 -6.11 -4.60 -45.37
C ILE A 49 -7.44 -4.70 -44.60
N VAL A 50 -8.23 -5.76 -44.81
CA VAL A 50 -9.47 -6.01 -44.06
C VAL A 50 -9.16 -6.30 -42.59
N GLY A 51 -8.12 -7.08 -42.29
CA GLY A 51 -7.69 -7.35 -40.90
C GLY A 51 -7.20 -6.09 -40.18
N ILE A 52 -6.37 -5.26 -40.83
CA ILE A 52 -5.88 -3.99 -40.26
C ILE A 52 -7.03 -2.99 -40.14
N GLY A 53 -7.89 -2.87 -41.16
CA GLY A 53 -9.05 -1.99 -41.18
C GLY A 53 -10.08 -2.35 -40.11
N PHE A 54 -10.35 -3.64 -39.90
CA PHE A 54 -11.26 -4.13 -38.86
C PHE A 54 -10.68 -3.94 -37.46
N ASN A 55 -9.37 -4.15 -37.28
CA ASN A 55 -8.70 -3.85 -36.00
C ASN A 55 -8.67 -2.35 -35.68
N SER A 56 -8.48 -1.49 -36.69
CA SER A 56 -8.49 -0.04 -36.52
C SER A 56 -9.90 0.50 -36.24
N ALA A 57 -10.91 0.02 -36.97
CA ALA A 57 -12.31 0.41 -36.77
C ALA A 57 -12.86 -0.10 -35.42
N SER A 58 -12.55 -1.35 -35.04
CA SER A 58 -12.93 -1.87 -33.72
C SER A 58 -12.25 -1.09 -32.60
N GLY A 59 -10.95 -0.79 -32.69
CA GLY A 59 -10.24 0.05 -31.73
C GLY A 59 -10.87 1.44 -31.55
N THR A 60 -11.29 2.09 -32.64
CA THR A 60 -11.94 3.40 -32.60
C THR A 60 -13.33 3.35 -31.96
N LEU A 61 -14.11 2.31 -32.28
CA LEU A 61 -15.47 2.13 -31.74
C LEU A 61 -15.43 1.81 -30.24
N HIS A 62 -14.49 0.98 -29.81
CA HIS A 62 -14.24 0.66 -28.41
C HIS A 62 -13.67 1.88 -27.65
N GLY A 63 -12.83 2.71 -28.29
CA GLY A 63 -12.35 3.96 -27.71
C GLY A 63 -13.44 5.01 -27.49
N ARG A 64 -14.44 5.09 -28.40
CA ARG A 64 -15.62 5.94 -28.20
C ARG A 64 -16.51 5.43 -27.06
N GLN A 65 -16.72 4.12 -26.98
CA GLN A 65 -17.46 3.50 -25.87
C GLN A 65 -16.76 3.73 -24.51
N ALA A 66 -15.43 3.61 -24.46
CA ALA A 66 -14.63 3.90 -23.28
C ALA A 66 -14.82 5.34 -22.78
N ASN A 67 -14.74 6.32 -23.69
CA ASN A 67 -14.96 7.72 -23.34
C ASN A 67 -16.43 8.03 -22.96
N GLY A 68 -17.40 7.30 -23.53
CA GLY A 68 -18.82 7.44 -23.20
C GLY A 68 -19.22 6.85 -21.84
N GLU A 69 -18.53 5.80 -21.37
CA GLU A 69 -18.76 5.21 -20.05
C GLU A 69 -18.06 5.96 -18.92
N MET A 70 -17.04 6.76 -19.23
CA MET A 70 -16.35 7.58 -18.25
C MET A 70 -17.16 8.82 -17.86
N ARG A 71 -17.38 8.99 -16.55
CA ARG A 71 -18.01 10.20 -16.02
C ARG A 71 -16.97 11.17 -15.51
N SER A 72 -17.14 12.45 -15.83
CA SER A 72 -16.17 13.50 -15.47
C SER A 72 -15.94 13.60 -13.96
N GLU A 73 -16.96 13.30 -13.14
CA GLU A 73 -16.84 13.28 -11.68
C GLU A 73 -15.83 12.26 -11.16
N TYR A 74 -15.59 11.14 -11.85
CA TYR A 74 -14.66 10.10 -11.40
C TYR A 74 -13.18 10.48 -11.59
N LEU A 75 -12.93 11.48 -12.44
CA LEU A 75 -11.61 12.02 -12.69
C LEU A 75 -11.25 13.15 -11.73
N LYS A 76 -12.23 13.69 -11.00
CA LYS A 76 -12.00 14.69 -9.97
C LYS A 76 -11.31 14.04 -8.76
N ARG A 77 -10.53 14.86 -8.03
CA ARG A 77 -9.88 14.46 -6.77
C ARG A 77 -10.48 15.17 -5.55
N THR A 78 -11.62 15.81 -5.76
CA THR A 78 -12.42 16.45 -4.73
C THR A 78 -13.72 15.68 -4.57
N ILE A 79 -14.24 15.65 -3.34
CA ILE A 79 -15.53 15.08 -3.00
C ILE A 79 -16.33 16.20 -2.35
N ASP A 80 -17.36 16.67 -3.04
CA ASP A 80 -18.05 17.92 -2.68
C ASP A 80 -18.77 17.81 -1.33
N ASN A 81 -19.20 16.60 -0.95
CA ASN A 81 -19.83 16.31 0.34
C ASN A 81 -19.10 15.14 1.03
N PRO A 82 -18.01 15.40 1.76
CA PRO A 82 -17.31 14.36 2.50
C PRO A 82 -18.22 13.74 3.58
N VAL A 83 -18.08 12.42 3.78
CA VAL A 83 -18.93 11.64 4.71
C VAL A 83 -18.59 11.86 6.18
N GLY A 84 -17.48 12.56 6.47
CA GLY A 84 -16.98 12.75 7.82
C GLY A 84 -16.32 11.50 8.39
N LYS A 85 -16.22 11.46 9.72
CA LYS A 85 -15.71 10.31 10.47
C LYS A 85 -16.63 9.11 10.33
N VAL A 86 -16.07 7.93 10.11
CA VAL A 86 -16.83 6.69 9.97
C VAL A 86 -16.71 5.81 11.22
N GLY A 87 -17.77 5.07 11.53
CA GLY A 87 -17.72 4.10 12.64
C GLY A 87 -16.75 2.97 12.30
N TYR A 88 -16.97 2.33 11.16
CA TYR A 88 -16.22 1.16 10.72
C TYR A 88 -15.88 1.29 9.23
N LEU A 89 -14.59 1.32 8.91
CA LEU A 89 -14.07 1.28 7.54
C LEU A 89 -13.57 -0.13 7.19
N VAL A 90 -13.92 -0.61 6.01
CA VAL A 90 -13.40 -1.88 5.47
C VAL A 90 -12.68 -1.59 4.16
N LEU A 91 -11.44 -2.05 4.04
CA LEU A 91 -10.73 -2.04 2.76
C LEU A 91 -10.86 -3.41 2.10
N ALA A 92 -11.32 -3.44 0.85
CA ALA A 92 -11.35 -4.67 0.06
C ALA A 92 -9.92 -5.19 -0.12
N GLY A 93 -9.68 -6.47 0.14
CA GLY A 93 -8.34 -7.05 0.01
C GLY A 93 -8.16 -8.32 0.84
N ARG A 94 -7.05 -9.03 0.61
CA ARG A 94 -6.69 -10.17 1.48
C ARG A 94 -6.28 -9.62 2.84
N GLY A 95 -6.92 -10.15 3.89
CA GLY A 95 -6.61 -9.78 5.27
C GLY A 95 -5.17 -10.05 5.68
N GLY A 96 -4.83 -9.58 6.87
CA GLY A 96 -3.50 -9.70 7.47
C GLY A 96 -3.33 -8.68 8.59
N ASN A 97 -2.11 -8.55 9.10
CA ASN A 97 -1.76 -7.57 10.13
C ASN A 97 -2.09 -6.15 9.64
N CYS A 98 -2.54 -5.29 10.56
CA CYS A 98 -2.77 -3.87 10.31
C CYS A 98 -1.53 -3.22 9.69
N ARG A 99 -1.64 -2.81 8.41
CA ARG A 99 -0.57 -2.12 7.65
C ARG A 99 -0.67 -0.60 7.81
N GLU A 100 0.16 0.13 7.07
CA GLU A 100 0.23 1.60 7.10
C GLU A 100 -1.14 2.27 6.90
N GLU A 101 -1.97 1.80 5.97
CA GLU A 101 -3.30 2.38 5.72
C GLU A 101 -4.25 2.19 6.91
N CYS A 102 -4.20 1.01 7.54
CA CYS A 102 -4.98 0.71 8.74
C CYS A 102 -4.56 1.62 9.90
N ILE A 103 -3.25 1.83 10.08
CA ILE A 103 -2.70 2.70 11.13
C ILE A 103 -3.05 4.17 10.87
N ASP A 104 -2.90 4.67 9.63
CA ASP A 104 -3.25 6.04 9.23
C ASP A 104 -4.73 6.34 9.51
N VAL A 105 -5.62 5.41 9.13
CA VAL A 105 -7.06 5.55 9.36
C VAL A 105 -7.41 5.62 10.85
N LEU A 106 -6.83 4.72 11.65
CA LEU A 106 -7.14 4.64 13.08
C LEU A 106 -6.53 5.80 13.88
N LEU A 107 -5.27 6.18 13.62
CA LEU A 107 -4.58 7.25 14.33
C LEU A 107 -5.17 8.62 14.08
N ASN A 108 -5.52 8.92 12.83
CA ASN A 108 -6.07 10.22 12.44
C ASN A 108 -7.58 10.32 12.74
N GLY A 109 -8.16 9.29 13.36
CA GLY A 109 -9.57 9.28 13.74
C GLY A 109 -10.53 9.25 12.56
N ILE A 110 -10.07 8.80 11.38
CA ILE A 110 -10.88 8.63 10.18
C ILE A 110 -11.96 7.56 10.44
N ALA A 111 -11.58 6.46 11.09
CA ALA A 111 -12.50 5.43 11.54
C ALA A 111 -12.26 5.06 13.02
N ASN A 112 -13.31 4.59 13.71
CA ASN A 112 -13.13 3.97 15.04
C ASN A 112 -12.61 2.53 14.92
N SER A 113 -12.91 1.86 13.82
CA SER A 113 -12.50 0.48 13.56
C SER A 113 -12.19 0.29 12.08
N PHE A 114 -11.21 -0.58 11.81
CA PHE A 114 -10.71 -0.87 10.48
C PHE A 114 -10.64 -2.38 10.25
N SER A 115 -11.04 -2.86 9.08
CA SER A 115 -10.82 -4.26 8.71
C SER A 115 -10.44 -4.39 7.24
N TYR A 116 -9.82 -5.53 6.92
CA TYR A 116 -9.72 -6.00 5.54
C TYR A 116 -10.86 -6.99 5.30
N GLY A 117 -11.55 -6.83 4.18
CA GLY A 117 -12.68 -7.67 3.82
C GLY A 117 -12.58 -8.24 2.41
N THR A 118 -13.21 -9.40 2.23
CA THR A 118 -13.33 -10.06 0.94
C THR A 118 -14.76 -9.91 0.44
N VAL A 119 -14.90 -9.52 -0.82
CA VAL A 119 -16.20 -9.51 -1.51
C VAL A 119 -16.48 -10.92 -2.01
N GLY A 120 -17.68 -11.45 -1.72
CA GLY A 120 -18.09 -12.79 -2.14
C GLY A 120 -17.96 -12.97 -3.65
N TRP A 121 -17.24 -13.99 -4.08
CA TRP A 121 -16.95 -14.21 -5.51
C TRP A 121 -18.18 -14.62 -6.32
N GLU A 122 -19.13 -15.32 -5.69
CA GLU A 122 -20.39 -15.79 -6.31
C GLU A 122 -21.41 -14.65 -6.44
N THR A 123 -21.68 -13.97 -5.32
CA THR A 123 -22.76 -12.98 -5.24
C THR A 123 -22.30 -11.58 -5.60
N LYS A 124 -21.01 -11.27 -5.40
CA LYS A 124 -20.41 -9.92 -5.55
C LYS A 124 -21.06 -8.81 -4.72
N ASP A 125 -22.03 -9.15 -3.89
CA ASP A 125 -22.88 -8.22 -3.13
C ASP A 125 -22.76 -8.40 -1.62
N ILE A 126 -21.99 -9.41 -1.18
CA ILE A 126 -21.79 -9.75 0.23
C ILE A 126 -20.34 -9.46 0.60
N LEU A 127 -20.15 -8.75 1.72
CA LEU A 127 -18.85 -8.50 2.32
C LEU A 127 -18.62 -9.44 3.50
N THR A 128 -17.51 -10.17 3.46
CA THR A 128 -16.99 -10.93 4.61
C THR A 128 -15.78 -10.21 5.17
N VAL A 129 -15.79 -9.90 6.47
CA VAL A 129 -14.65 -9.30 7.16
C VAL A 129 -13.82 -10.34 7.90
N GLY A 130 -12.51 -10.10 7.93
CA GLY A 130 -11.57 -10.85 8.74
C GLY A 130 -11.52 -10.29 10.17
N GLN A 131 -10.30 -10.00 10.65
CA GLN A 131 -10.10 -9.37 11.96
C GLN A 131 -10.46 -7.89 11.95
N VAL A 132 -10.96 -7.38 13.08
CA VAL A 132 -11.22 -5.94 13.26
C VAL A 132 -10.09 -5.33 14.05
N ASN A 133 -9.54 -4.25 13.53
CA ASN A 133 -8.48 -3.48 14.16
C ASN A 133 -9.07 -2.21 14.76
N ARG A 134 -8.63 -1.85 15.96
CA ARG A 134 -8.96 -0.56 16.57
C ARG A 134 -7.74 0.02 17.26
N LEU A 135 -7.74 1.34 17.42
CA LEU A 135 -6.77 2.01 18.27
C LEU A 135 -7.06 1.66 19.74
N ALA A 136 -6.03 1.28 20.48
CA ALA A 136 -6.13 0.89 21.87
C ALA A 136 -5.19 1.72 22.75
N LYS A 137 -5.51 1.76 24.05
CA LYS A 137 -4.65 2.39 25.05
C LYS A 137 -3.46 1.48 25.38
N LEU A 138 -2.39 2.08 25.91
CA LEU A 138 -1.16 1.35 26.27
C LEU A 138 -1.37 0.16 27.21
N SER A 139 -2.38 0.22 28.08
CA SER A 139 -2.75 -0.89 28.96
C SER A 139 -3.18 -2.16 28.22
N GLU A 140 -3.58 -2.03 26.96
CA GLU A 140 -4.08 -3.12 26.12
C GLU A 140 -3.00 -3.65 25.14
N CYS A 141 -1.80 -3.08 25.14
CA CYS A 141 -0.75 -3.38 24.15
C CYS A 141 0.12 -4.60 24.50
N SER A 142 -0.44 -5.61 25.16
CA SER A 142 0.30 -6.76 25.70
C SER A 142 0.61 -7.84 24.66
N ASP A 143 -0.25 -7.98 23.65
CA ASP A 143 -0.21 -9.12 22.73
C ASP A 143 0.75 -8.88 21.56
N GLU A 144 1.17 -9.94 20.87
CA GLU A 144 2.25 -9.87 19.88
C GLU A 144 1.91 -8.94 18.69
N THR A 145 0.68 -8.97 18.17
CA THR A 145 0.23 -8.01 17.15
C THR A 145 0.31 -6.57 17.68
N ALA A 146 -0.12 -6.35 18.92
CA ALA A 146 -0.11 -5.03 19.54
C ALA A 146 1.32 -4.52 19.77
N LYS A 147 2.27 -5.41 20.10
CA LYS A 147 3.70 -5.07 20.16
C LYS A 147 4.27 -4.67 18.80
N HIS A 148 3.87 -5.37 17.74
CA HIS A 148 4.30 -5.02 16.39
C HIS A 148 3.80 -3.62 15.99
N THR A 149 2.51 -3.33 16.20
CA THR A 149 1.92 -2.04 15.86
C THR A 149 2.45 -0.92 16.76
N LEU A 150 2.63 -1.19 18.06
CA LEU A 150 3.32 -0.28 18.98
C LEU A 150 4.74 0.03 18.51
N GLY A 151 5.52 -0.97 18.13
CA GLY A 151 6.88 -0.77 17.62
C GLY A 151 6.92 0.08 16.35
N TYR A 152 5.98 -0.13 15.43
CA TYR A 152 5.83 0.75 14.27
C TYR A 152 5.51 2.19 14.69
N LEU A 153 4.50 2.39 15.54
CA LEU A 153 4.06 3.70 16.02
C LEU A 153 5.16 4.47 16.75
N GLN A 154 5.92 3.80 17.63
CA GLN A 154 7.04 4.42 18.32
C GLN A 154 8.14 4.83 17.36
N SER A 155 8.35 4.08 16.27
CA SER A 155 9.30 4.48 15.22
C SER A 155 8.84 5.74 14.46
N GLU A 156 7.55 6.06 14.49
CA GLU A 156 6.97 7.31 13.96
C GLU A 156 6.84 8.41 15.03
N GLY A 157 7.20 8.14 16.29
CA GLY A 157 7.10 9.10 17.40
C GLY A 157 5.75 9.13 18.11
N ILE A 158 4.92 8.12 17.90
CA ILE A 158 3.65 7.91 18.61
C ILE A 158 3.87 6.87 19.71
N PHE A 159 3.71 7.30 20.97
CA PHE A 159 4.06 6.49 22.15
C PHE A 159 2.85 6.17 23.03
N ASP A 160 1.67 6.68 22.71
CA ASP A 160 0.46 6.68 23.55
C ASP A 160 -0.59 5.63 23.13
N ALA A 161 -0.35 4.90 22.04
CA ALA A 161 -1.32 3.97 21.48
C ALA A 161 -0.68 2.76 20.80
N CYS A 162 -1.48 1.71 20.61
CA CYS A 162 -1.22 0.60 19.70
C CYS A 162 -2.49 0.24 18.95
N VAL A 163 -2.37 -0.68 18.00
CA VAL A 163 -3.53 -1.30 17.35
C VAL A 163 -3.69 -2.72 17.86
N VAL A 164 -4.90 -3.03 18.33
CA VAL A 164 -5.29 -4.36 18.81
C VAL A 164 -6.32 -4.98 17.87
N GLU A 165 -6.29 -6.29 17.79
CA GLU A 165 -7.27 -7.09 17.07
C GLU A 165 -8.47 -7.40 17.98
N ALA A 166 -9.66 -7.35 17.40
CA ALA A 166 -10.90 -7.78 18.00
C ALA A 166 -11.65 -8.70 17.02
N PRO A 167 -12.44 -9.66 17.53
CA PRO A 167 -13.28 -10.49 16.68
C PRO A 167 -14.19 -9.64 15.79
N ALA A 168 -14.37 -10.05 14.54
CA ALA A 168 -15.42 -9.48 13.70
C ALA A 168 -16.80 -9.76 14.32
N GLY A 169 -17.40 -8.69 14.84
CA GLY A 169 -18.84 -8.67 15.08
C GLY A 169 -19.62 -8.67 13.77
N ILE A 170 -20.95 -8.75 13.90
CA ILE A 170 -21.87 -8.56 12.77
C ILE A 170 -21.68 -7.13 12.24
N LEU A 171 -21.42 -7.00 10.94
CA LEU A 171 -21.34 -5.71 10.25
C LEU A 171 -22.74 -5.13 10.07
N ASP A 172 -23.26 -4.48 11.11
CA ASP A 172 -24.55 -3.78 11.02
C ASP A 172 -24.46 -2.60 10.05
N ALA A 173 -23.39 -1.80 10.18
CA ALA A 173 -23.07 -0.69 9.29
C ALA A 173 -21.55 -0.49 9.13
N ALA A 174 -21.08 -0.35 7.90
CA ALA A 174 -19.70 -0.01 7.58
C ALA A 174 -19.57 0.76 6.27
N LEU A 175 -18.39 1.29 6.01
CA LEU A 175 -18.00 1.87 4.72
C LEU A 175 -16.94 0.99 4.07
N LEU A 176 -17.28 0.39 2.93
CA LEU A 176 -16.35 -0.38 2.11
C LEU A 176 -15.63 0.53 1.12
N ILE A 177 -14.31 0.44 1.11
CA ILE A 177 -13.44 0.99 0.09
C ILE A 177 -12.99 -0.17 -0.81
N GLY A 178 -13.53 -0.21 -2.02
CA GLY A 178 -13.18 -1.15 -3.08
C GLY A 178 -12.12 -0.59 -4.02
N GLY A 179 -11.53 -1.44 -4.86
CA GLY A 179 -10.47 -1.06 -5.81
C GLY A 179 -9.21 -1.93 -5.80
N ASP A 180 -9.14 -2.91 -4.91
CA ASP A 180 -7.99 -3.83 -4.80
C ASP A 180 -8.23 -5.11 -5.63
N ASP A 181 -7.19 -5.90 -5.88
CA ASP A 181 -7.23 -7.04 -6.80
C ASP A 181 -8.35 -8.06 -6.50
N GLN A 182 -8.82 -8.15 -5.25
CA GLN A 182 -9.92 -9.05 -4.84
C GLN A 182 -11.31 -8.59 -5.31
N ASP A 183 -11.56 -7.28 -5.41
CA ASP A 183 -12.85 -6.73 -5.85
C ASP A 183 -12.78 -5.98 -7.18
N ARG A 184 -11.56 -5.87 -7.75
CA ARG A 184 -11.26 -5.24 -9.04
C ARG A 184 -12.18 -5.73 -10.16
N MET A 185 -12.48 -7.04 -10.20
CA MET A 185 -13.37 -7.63 -11.22
C MET A 185 -14.85 -7.20 -11.10
N ARG A 186 -15.24 -6.57 -9.99
CA ARG A 186 -16.57 -6.02 -9.76
C ARG A 186 -16.59 -4.51 -10.02
N VAL A 187 -15.56 -3.79 -9.54
CA VAL A 187 -15.52 -2.32 -9.62
C VAL A 187 -14.92 -1.79 -10.93
N VAL A 188 -14.06 -2.56 -11.61
CA VAL A 188 -13.50 -2.19 -12.92
C VAL A 188 -14.53 -2.46 -14.00
N ARG A 189 -14.68 -1.47 -14.87
CA ARG A 189 -15.60 -1.52 -16.01
C ARG A 189 -14.83 -1.96 -17.25
N LYS A 190 -15.50 -2.69 -18.13
CA LYS A 190 -14.90 -3.26 -19.35
C LYS A 190 -14.17 -2.22 -20.20
N TYR A 191 -14.70 -0.99 -20.25
CA TYR A 191 -14.12 0.10 -21.03
C TYR A 191 -13.55 1.23 -20.15
N GLY A 192 -13.43 1.03 -18.83
CA GLY A 192 -12.93 2.02 -17.88
C GLY A 192 -11.43 1.88 -17.56
N PRO A 193 -10.84 2.84 -16.83
CA PRO A 193 -9.44 2.81 -16.41
C PRO A 193 -9.14 1.65 -15.45
N GLN A 194 -7.87 1.22 -15.44
CA GLN A 194 -7.45 0.04 -14.69
C GLN A 194 -7.35 0.26 -13.17
N MET A 195 -7.05 1.47 -12.71
CA MET A 195 -7.01 1.79 -11.27
C MET A 195 -8.31 2.48 -10.87
N VAL A 196 -8.96 1.91 -9.87
CA VAL A 196 -10.27 2.36 -9.40
C VAL A 196 -10.22 2.35 -7.87
N ALA A 197 -10.85 3.35 -7.25
CA ALA A 197 -11.26 3.28 -5.84
C ALA A 197 -12.74 3.65 -5.75
N VAL A 198 -13.51 2.86 -5.01
CA VAL A 198 -14.97 3.06 -4.86
C VAL A 198 -15.34 3.01 -3.39
N ALA A 199 -16.17 3.95 -2.95
CA ALA A 199 -16.78 3.95 -1.62
C ALA A 199 -18.23 3.45 -1.70
N GLN A 200 -18.58 2.46 -0.88
CA GLN A 200 -19.93 1.87 -0.81
C GLN A 200 -20.33 1.63 0.64
N PRO A 201 -21.59 1.91 1.02
CA PRO A 201 -22.07 1.57 2.35
C PRO A 201 -22.28 0.05 2.42
N VAL A 202 -22.09 -0.52 3.59
CA VAL A 202 -22.42 -1.90 3.89
C VAL A 202 -23.41 -1.92 5.02
N ILE A 203 -24.56 -2.57 4.82
CA ILE A 203 -25.63 -2.67 5.81
C ILE A 203 -25.98 -4.15 5.96
N ASN A 204 -25.87 -4.68 7.18
CA ASN A 204 -26.08 -6.10 7.47
C ASN A 204 -25.27 -7.01 6.53
N GLY A 205 -23.99 -6.67 6.31
CA GLY A 205 -23.08 -7.38 5.40
C GLY A 205 -23.37 -7.24 3.89
N LYS A 206 -24.46 -6.57 3.49
CA LYS A 206 -24.79 -6.34 2.07
C LYS A 206 -24.18 -5.04 1.58
N ILE A 207 -23.54 -5.11 0.42
CA ILE A 207 -22.91 -3.97 -0.24
C ILE A 207 -23.99 -3.14 -0.95
N GLY A 208 -24.09 -1.86 -0.59
CA GLY A 208 -25.01 -0.91 -1.19
C GLY A 208 -24.46 -0.25 -2.46
N PRO A 209 -25.20 0.73 -3.02
CA PRO A 209 -24.80 1.43 -4.24
C PRO A 209 -23.52 2.25 -4.04
N GLU A 210 -22.82 2.54 -5.15
CA GLU A 210 -21.65 3.42 -5.17
C GLU A 210 -22.00 4.82 -4.68
N MET A 211 -21.26 5.31 -3.69
CA MET A 211 -21.35 6.68 -3.20
C MET A 211 -20.42 7.59 -3.98
N VAL A 212 -19.16 7.15 -4.11
CA VAL A 212 -18.08 7.91 -4.74
C VAL A 212 -17.12 6.96 -5.43
N ARG A 213 -16.53 7.40 -6.54
CA ARG A 213 -15.58 6.64 -7.34
C ARG A 213 -14.46 7.56 -7.84
N TRP A 214 -13.21 7.12 -7.72
CA TRP A 214 -12.07 7.70 -8.42
C TRP A 214 -11.50 6.69 -9.41
N GLU A 215 -11.16 7.16 -10.60
CA GLU A 215 -10.52 6.34 -11.63
C GLU A 215 -9.24 7.00 -12.15
N TYR A 216 -8.24 6.18 -12.45
CA TYR A 216 -6.98 6.59 -13.07
C TYR A 216 -6.42 5.46 -13.93
N GLY A 217 -5.75 5.83 -15.02
CA GLY A 217 -4.94 4.89 -15.79
C GLY A 217 -5.26 4.96 -17.28
N GLU A 218 -4.80 3.93 -18.00
CA GLU A 218 -4.98 3.83 -19.45
C GLU A 218 -6.30 3.15 -19.78
N LEU A 219 -6.99 3.72 -20.76
CA LEU A 219 -8.18 3.09 -21.34
C LEU A 219 -7.78 1.82 -22.11
N PRO A 220 -8.48 0.67 -21.92
CA PRO A 220 -8.05 -0.64 -22.42
C PRO A 220 -7.80 -0.74 -23.93
N TYR A 221 -8.38 0.15 -24.74
CA TYR A 221 -8.36 0.06 -26.21
C TYR A 221 -7.68 1.24 -26.90
N SER A 222 -7.73 2.44 -26.32
CA SER A 222 -7.08 3.61 -26.91
C SER A 222 -5.67 3.85 -26.39
N GLY A 223 -5.29 3.23 -25.26
CA GLY A 223 -4.05 3.54 -24.54
C GLY A 223 -4.01 4.97 -23.98
N THR A 224 -5.08 5.74 -24.12
CA THR A 224 -5.16 7.11 -23.61
C THR A 224 -5.20 7.06 -22.10
N ARG A 225 -4.30 7.78 -21.46
CA ARG A 225 -4.28 7.91 -20.00
C ARG A 225 -5.22 9.01 -19.55
N VAL A 226 -6.00 8.72 -18.52
CA VAL A 226 -7.04 9.60 -17.98
C VAL A 226 -6.98 9.67 -16.45
N GLY A 227 -7.41 10.81 -15.90
CA GLY A 227 -7.38 11.09 -14.47
C GLY A 227 -5.98 11.37 -13.92
N ALA A 228 -5.90 11.68 -12.62
CA ALA A 228 -4.64 11.87 -11.90
C ALA A 228 -4.30 10.64 -11.03
N ALA A 229 -3.03 10.23 -10.96
CA ALA A 229 -2.65 9.13 -10.06
C ALA A 229 -3.04 9.43 -8.60
N PHE A 230 -3.44 8.41 -7.84
CA PHE A 230 -3.84 8.55 -6.44
C PHE A 230 -3.45 7.31 -5.63
N ARG A 231 -3.33 7.47 -4.31
CA ARG A 231 -3.19 6.37 -3.35
C ARG A 231 -4.52 6.13 -2.63
N PRO A 232 -4.77 4.91 -2.10
CA PRO A 232 -5.97 4.62 -1.32
C PRO A 232 -6.19 5.60 -0.15
N ARG A 233 -5.11 5.98 0.56
CA ARG A 233 -5.18 6.98 1.64
C ARG A 233 -5.69 8.35 1.18
N ASP A 234 -5.32 8.79 -0.03
CA ASP A 234 -5.72 10.10 -0.56
C ASP A 234 -7.23 10.11 -0.85
N PHE A 235 -7.74 8.98 -1.37
CA PHE A 235 -9.17 8.75 -1.58
C PHE A 235 -9.93 8.75 -0.24
N ILE A 236 -9.42 8.03 0.77
CA ILE A 236 -10.05 7.95 2.10
C ILE A 236 -10.10 9.33 2.78
N ARG A 237 -9.00 10.11 2.72
CA ARG A 237 -8.96 11.48 3.28
C ARG A 237 -9.92 12.41 2.56
N ALA A 238 -9.96 12.38 1.22
CA ALA A 238 -10.93 13.17 0.46
C ALA A 238 -12.37 12.76 0.77
N LEU A 239 -12.63 11.47 0.92
CA LEU A 239 -13.96 10.91 1.19
C LEU A 239 -14.47 11.33 2.56
N THR A 240 -13.61 11.35 3.55
CA THR A 240 -13.98 11.70 4.93
C THR A 240 -13.82 13.19 5.24
N GLY A 241 -13.06 13.94 4.44
CA GLY A 241 -12.73 15.34 4.66
C GLY A 241 -11.73 15.57 5.81
N ILE A 242 -11.17 14.49 6.36
CA ILE A 242 -10.23 14.52 7.49
C ILE A 242 -8.81 14.59 6.93
N ASN A 243 -8.15 15.73 7.18
CA ASN A 243 -6.79 16.01 6.69
C ASN A 243 -5.72 15.97 7.79
N THR A 244 -6.09 15.64 9.03
CA THR A 244 -5.14 15.46 10.13
C THR A 244 -4.14 14.37 9.77
N ASP A 245 -2.86 14.62 10.01
CA ASP A 245 -1.77 13.70 9.72
C ASP A 245 -0.81 13.64 10.92
N ARG A 246 -1.21 12.90 11.96
CA ARG A 246 -0.41 12.75 13.20
C ARG A 246 0.98 12.17 12.92
N LEU A 247 1.13 11.38 11.85
CA LEU A 247 2.43 10.83 11.44
C LEU A 247 3.28 11.88 10.72
N GLY A 248 2.64 12.77 9.95
CA GLY A 248 3.27 13.90 9.26
C GLY A 248 3.82 14.96 10.21
N GLU A 249 3.06 15.32 11.25
CA GLU A 249 3.41 16.38 12.22
C GLU A 249 4.73 16.13 12.98
N LEU A 250 5.14 14.87 13.11
CA LEU A 250 6.33 14.48 13.88
C LEU A 250 7.61 14.48 13.05
N LYS A 251 7.50 14.66 11.73
CA LYS A 251 8.64 14.61 10.81
C LYS A 251 9.59 15.78 10.99
N ASP A 252 9.10 16.93 11.47
CA ASP A 252 9.86 18.18 11.54
C ASP A 252 10.57 18.43 12.87
N LEU A 253 10.48 17.48 13.82
CA LEU A 253 11.14 17.60 15.11
C LEU A 253 12.67 17.48 14.99
N THR A 254 13.40 18.38 15.66
CA THR A 254 14.85 18.28 15.87
C THR A 254 15.20 17.09 16.76
N ILE A 255 16.46 16.62 16.73
CA ILE A 255 16.89 15.50 17.57
C ILE A 255 16.64 15.75 19.07
N ALA A 256 16.90 16.95 19.57
CA ALA A 256 16.67 17.32 20.96
C ALA A 256 15.19 17.22 21.33
N GLN A 257 14.30 17.74 20.47
CA GLN A 257 12.85 17.62 20.68
C GLN A 257 12.36 16.16 20.63
N ARG A 258 12.97 15.31 19.80
CA ARG A 258 12.65 13.87 19.77
C ARG A 258 13.06 13.19 21.06
N ILE A 259 14.26 13.47 21.55
CA ILE A 259 14.74 12.96 22.85
C ILE A 259 13.81 13.44 23.97
N ASP A 260 13.44 14.71 23.99
CA ASP A 260 12.51 15.26 25.00
C ASP A 260 11.15 14.58 24.96
N ARG A 261 10.63 14.32 23.76
CA ARG A 261 9.38 13.60 23.56
C ARG A 261 9.47 12.17 24.10
N ILE A 262 10.52 11.42 23.77
CA ILE A 262 10.69 10.05 24.28
C ILE A 262 10.89 10.06 25.81
N TYR A 263 11.66 11.02 26.33
CA TYR A 263 11.95 11.15 27.75
C TYR A 263 10.67 11.40 28.57
N ALA A 264 9.73 12.20 28.04
CA ALA A 264 8.44 12.45 28.67
C ALA A 264 7.56 11.20 28.82
N GLU A 265 7.86 10.12 28.08
CA GLU A 265 7.11 8.86 28.08
C GLU A 265 7.69 7.80 29.02
N ILE A 266 8.82 8.08 29.67
CA ILE A 266 9.38 7.22 30.71
C ILE A 266 8.33 7.03 31.82
N GLY A 267 8.05 5.77 32.15
CA GLY A 267 7.04 5.39 33.15
C GLY A 267 5.59 5.43 32.65
N LYS A 268 5.32 6.01 31.48
CA LYS A 268 3.98 6.05 30.86
C LYS A 268 3.78 4.97 29.81
N SER A 269 4.81 4.73 28.99
CA SER A 269 4.74 3.81 27.85
C SER A 269 5.84 2.73 27.87
N PRO A 270 5.56 1.49 27.42
CA PRO A 270 6.59 0.51 27.12
C PRO A 270 7.48 0.97 25.96
N LEU A 271 8.58 1.65 26.26
CA LEU A 271 9.55 2.08 25.26
C LEU A 271 10.33 0.87 24.71
N MET A 272 10.40 0.75 23.38
CA MET A 272 11.12 -0.30 22.68
C MET A 272 12.41 0.24 22.07
N LEU A 273 13.54 -0.45 22.30
CA LEU A 273 14.86 0.03 21.90
C LEU A 273 14.95 0.44 20.43
N TYR A 274 14.75 -0.50 19.51
CA TYR A 274 14.94 -0.24 18.09
C TYR A 274 13.92 0.75 17.50
N PRO A 275 12.62 0.66 17.82
CA PRO A 275 11.66 1.70 17.47
C PRO A 275 12.08 3.11 17.90
N VAL A 276 12.53 3.27 19.16
CA VAL A 276 13.00 4.56 19.69
C VAL A 276 14.18 5.09 18.87
N PHE A 277 15.18 4.25 18.60
CA PHE A 277 16.32 4.66 17.78
C PHE A 277 15.93 4.89 16.31
N ASN A 278 14.97 4.16 15.75
CA ASN A 278 14.46 4.43 14.42
C ASN A 278 13.79 5.82 14.35
N PHE A 279 13.03 6.20 15.38
CA PHE A 279 12.44 7.54 15.46
C PHE A 279 13.52 8.63 15.60
N LEU A 280 14.54 8.42 16.43
CA LEU A 280 15.69 9.33 16.51
C LEU A 280 16.45 9.42 15.17
N GLY A 281 16.46 8.33 14.40
CA GLY A 281 17.15 8.18 13.11
C GLY A 281 16.46 8.82 11.89
N LYS A 282 15.19 9.20 12.01
CA LYS A 282 14.44 9.83 10.91
C LYS A 282 14.77 11.32 10.80
N THR A 283 14.97 11.84 9.60
CA THR A 283 15.18 13.29 9.37
C THR A 283 13.91 13.92 8.82
N PRO A 284 13.62 15.18 9.19
CA PRO A 284 12.70 16.01 8.42
C PRO A 284 13.05 16.04 6.92
N GLY A 285 12.06 15.88 6.05
CA GLY A 285 12.17 16.13 4.60
C GLY A 285 12.99 15.14 3.74
N THR A 286 13.84 14.29 4.31
CA THR A 286 14.75 13.40 3.54
C THR A 286 14.61 11.89 3.83
N GLY A 287 13.65 11.49 4.65
CA GLY A 287 13.28 10.08 4.89
C GLY A 287 14.10 9.40 6.00
N TYR A 288 15.42 9.40 5.92
CA TYR A 288 16.35 8.87 6.94
C TYR A 288 17.53 9.83 7.12
N LEU A 289 18.14 9.90 8.30
CA LEU A 289 19.35 10.70 8.54
C LEU A 289 20.49 10.21 7.64
N PRO A 290 21.03 11.04 6.73
CA PRO A 290 22.40 10.83 6.29
C PRO A 290 23.30 11.04 7.51
N ALA A 291 24.00 9.96 7.87
CA ALA A 291 25.20 9.89 8.68
C ALA A 291 25.40 10.95 9.80
N ARG A 292 25.22 10.47 11.05
CA ARG A 292 25.95 10.87 12.27
C ARG A 292 25.71 12.31 12.75
N ILE A 293 24.88 12.44 13.78
CA ILE A 293 24.75 13.69 14.54
C ILE A 293 26.06 13.94 15.29
N GLU A 294 26.70 15.08 15.00
CA GLU A 294 28.06 15.35 15.48
C GLU A 294 28.13 15.83 16.94
N ALA A 295 27.05 16.40 17.49
CA ALA A 295 26.99 16.82 18.89
C ALA A 295 25.56 16.83 19.44
N LEU A 296 25.37 16.20 20.60
CA LEU A 296 24.23 16.42 21.51
C LEU A 296 24.72 17.30 22.66
N ASP A 297 23.90 18.24 23.11
CA ASP A 297 24.20 18.99 24.33
C ASP A 297 24.16 18.07 25.57
N THR A 298 24.69 18.55 26.70
CA THR A 298 24.76 17.78 27.95
C THR A 298 23.39 17.35 28.46
N ALA A 299 22.36 18.19 28.33
CA ALA A 299 21.02 17.88 28.81
C ALA A 299 20.37 16.78 27.95
N SER A 300 20.43 16.90 26.62
CA SER A 300 19.93 15.88 25.69
C SER A 300 20.68 14.56 25.84
N SER A 301 21.99 14.61 26.07
CA SER A 301 22.82 13.43 26.35
C SER A 301 22.39 12.72 27.65
N GLY A 302 22.12 13.49 28.71
CA GLY A 302 21.59 12.96 29.97
C GLY A 302 20.25 12.27 29.77
N LYS A 303 19.30 12.92 29.09
CA LYS A 303 17.97 12.35 28.79
C LYS A 303 18.06 11.07 27.97
N LEU A 304 18.92 11.02 26.96
CA LEU A 304 19.11 9.83 26.13
C LEU A 304 19.61 8.62 26.95
N ARG A 305 20.51 8.84 27.91
CA ARG A 305 20.97 7.78 28.82
C ARG A 305 19.84 7.28 29.71
N GLU A 306 19.05 8.17 30.28
CA GLU A 306 17.91 7.81 31.12
C GLU A 306 16.84 7.03 30.33
N ILE A 307 16.60 7.40 29.07
CA ILE A 307 15.76 6.62 28.15
C ILE A 307 16.32 5.19 27.99
N GLY A 308 17.61 5.06 27.70
CA GLY A 308 18.26 3.76 27.56
C GLY A 308 18.13 2.90 28.82
N LYS A 309 18.35 3.48 30.00
CA LYS A 309 18.17 2.79 31.29
C LYS A 309 16.73 2.31 31.48
N ALA A 310 15.75 3.19 31.22
CA ALA A 310 14.34 2.86 31.38
C ALA A 310 13.91 1.71 30.45
N ILE A 311 14.38 1.72 29.19
CA ILE A 311 14.13 0.64 28.23
C ILE A 311 14.74 -0.66 28.75
N CYS A 312 16.02 -0.66 29.12
CA CYS A 312 16.73 -1.89 29.50
C CYS A 312 16.33 -2.44 30.87
N GLN A 313 15.86 -1.61 31.79
CA GLN A 313 15.27 -2.07 33.05
C GLN A 313 13.96 -2.84 32.80
N ARG A 314 13.17 -2.40 31.81
CA ARG A 314 11.89 -3.04 31.47
C ARG A 314 12.06 -4.26 30.55
N SER A 315 13.03 -4.21 29.65
CA SER A 315 13.31 -5.25 28.66
C SER A 315 14.81 -5.56 28.67
N PRO A 316 15.27 -6.45 29.59
CA PRO A 316 16.69 -6.74 29.74
C PRO A 316 17.29 -7.49 28.56
N LYS A 317 16.46 -8.16 27.75
CA LYS A 317 16.84 -8.79 26.49
C LYS A 317 16.10 -8.13 25.33
N VAL A 318 16.81 -7.94 24.22
CA VAL A 318 16.27 -7.39 22.98
C VAL A 318 16.71 -8.24 21.80
N ARG A 319 15.92 -8.22 20.73
CA ARG A 319 16.25 -8.94 19.49
C ARG A 319 17.59 -8.49 18.93
N ASN A 320 18.39 -9.42 18.45
CA ASN A 320 19.67 -9.12 17.81
C ASN A 320 19.51 -9.04 16.29
N PHE A 321 19.83 -7.88 15.71
CA PHE A 321 19.79 -7.69 14.25
C PHE A 321 21.17 -7.77 13.58
N ALA A 322 22.25 -7.91 14.35
CA ALA A 322 23.63 -7.91 13.85
C ALA A 322 24.17 -9.32 13.47
N GLY A 323 23.32 -10.36 13.54
CA GLY A 323 23.74 -11.76 13.41
C GLY A 323 24.27 -12.34 14.73
N GLY A 324 24.14 -13.67 14.92
CA GLY A 324 24.44 -14.36 16.19
C GLY A 324 23.19 -14.87 16.91
N PRO A 325 23.17 -14.94 18.26
CA PRO A 325 22.00 -15.41 19.01
C PRO A 325 20.79 -14.50 18.74
N PRO A 326 19.56 -15.02 18.78
CA PRO A 326 18.35 -14.28 18.41
C PRO A 326 18.06 -13.08 19.33
N GLU A 327 18.57 -13.12 20.56
CA GLU A 327 18.46 -12.06 21.55
C GLU A 327 19.83 -11.72 22.15
N ILE A 328 20.03 -10.46 22.52
CA ILE A 328 21.21 -9.93 23.20
C ILE A 328 20.78 -9.14 24.44
N ASP A 329 21.73 -8.90 25.32
CA ASP A 329 21.56 -7.96 26.42
C ASP A 329 21.16 -6.56 25.90
N CYS A 330 20.15 -5.95 26.53
CA CYS A 330 19.63 -4.66 26.10
C CYS A 330 20.67 -3.55 26.16
N VAL A 331 21.53 -3.54 27.19
CA VAL A 331 22.58 -2.52 27.33
C VAL A 331 23.58 -2.65 26.19
N VAL A 332 23.92 -3.88 25.79
CA VAL A 332 24.75 -4.13 24.61
C VAL A 332 24.08 -3.58 23.34
N GLY A 333 22.80 -3.90 23.12
CA GLY A 333 22.03 -3.39 21.98
C GLY A 333 21.91 -1.86 21.95
N TYR A 334 21.70 -1.24 23.11
CA TYR A 334 21.65 0.22 23.27
C TYR A 334 23.01 0.85 22.93
N ASN A 335 24.10 0.34 23.50
CA ASN A 335 25.45 0.85 23.23
C ASN A 335 25.84 0.71 21.74
N GLN A 336 25.40 -0.36 21.07
CA GLN A 336 25.57 -0.53 19.62
C GLN A 336 24.77 0.51 18.82
N SER A 337 23.53 0.79 19.22
CA SER A 337 22.66 1.79 18.58
C SER A 337 23.22 3.20 18.74
N VAL A 338 23.69 3.53 19.96
CA VAL A 338 24.40 4.78 20.27
C VAL A 338 25.67 4.92 19.44
N LYS A 339 26.52 3.89 19.38
CA LYS A 339 27.77 3.93 18.60
C LYS A 339 27.51 4.16 17.11
N THR A 340 26.44 3.59 16.59
CA THR A 340 26.01 3.77 15.20
C THR A 340 25.53 5.20 14.94
N MET A 341 24.70 5.74 15.82
CA MET A 341 24.03 7.03 15.61
C MET A 341 24.86 8.25 16.04
N PHE A 342 25.64 8.12 17.13
CA PHE A 342 26.37 9.20 17.80
C PHE A 342 27.86 8.83 18.03
N PRO A 343 28.62 8.43 17.00
CA PRO A 343 29.95 7.84 17.18
C PRO A 343 30.97 8.74 17.89
N LYS A 344 30.89 10.07 17.74
CA LYS A 344 31.82 11.03 18.36
C LYS A 344 31.63 11.17 19.88
N ILE A 345 30.46 10.82 20.40
CA ILE A 345 30.10 10.98 21.82
C ILE A 345 29.62 9.68 22.46
N ALA A 346 29.76 8.55 21.77
CA ALA A 346 29.24 7.25 22.19
C ALA A 346 29.70 6.86 23.60
N GLU A 347 30.98 7.08 23.93
CA GLU A 347 31.53 6.76 25.26
C GLU A 347 30.78 7.48 26.39
N LYS A 348 30.34 8.72 26.17
CA LYS A 348 29.58 9.49 27.16
C LYS A 348 28.14 9.02 27.29
N LEU A 349 27.59 8.44 26.22
CA LEU A 349 26.20 7.99 26.13
C LEU A 349 26.00 6.53 26.53
N ASN A 350 27.07 5.73 26.53
CA ASN A 350 27.01 4.32 26.85
C ASN A 350 26.49 4.07 28.28
N LEU A 351 25.76 2.98 28.43
CA LEU A 351 25.38 2.41 29.71
C LEU A 351 26.42 1.36 30.14
N PRO A 352 26.64 1.19 31.45
CA PRO A 352 27.56 0.17 31.95
C PRO A 352 27.03 -1.22 31.59
N VAL A 353 27.87 -2.04 30.96
CA VAL A 353 27.55 -3.45 30.67
C VAL A 353 27.87 -4.28 31.90
N ASP A 354 26.90 -5.06 32.38
CA ASP A 354 27.17 -6.06 33.41
C ASP A 354 27.96 -7.21 32.78
N GLN A 355 29.22 -7.37 33.21
CA GLN A 355 30.12 -8.38 32.67
C GLN A 355 29.70 -9.82 32.99
N SER A 356 28.76 -10.01 33.92
CA SER A 356 28.19 -11.34 34.23
C SER A 356 27.12 -11.81 33.24
N ALA A 357 26.67 -10.93 32.33
CA ALA A 357 25.59 -11.18 31.37
C ALA A 357 26.06 -11.28 29.89
N LEU A 358 27.37 -11.10 29.65
CA LEU A 358 28.07 -11.38 28.39
C LEU A 358 28.42 -12.87 28.31
#